data_AF-Q9GS12-F1
#
_entry.id   AF-Q9GS12-F1
#
_cell.length_a   1.000
_cell.length_b   1.000
_cell.length_c   1.000
_cell.angle_alpha   90.00
_cell.angle_beta   90.00
_cell.angle_gamma   90.00
#
_symmetry.space_group_name_H-M   'P 1'
#
loop_
_entity.id
_entity.type
_entity.pdbx_description
1 polymer ?
#
loop_
_entity_poly.entity_id
_entity_poly.type
_entity_poly.pdbx_seq_one_letter_code
_entity_poly.pdbx_strand_id
1 'polypeptide(L)'
;MIQITQQYRRLAFIISCILGLLVYWKMFKNNYIEENINMTHDFIVPFINYVPGFFVSPENKLVACEIRKSMSQLTTNLMCLLYNETQFVADKNTLNDTWEAPRHCMQEHSFTNFSDDLKNDTDTVKFAFIRDPIRRFLSFYLNKCVDKSECYDCGSDMRCVVERIYNGLWNIQNDRNMTFILMEAHAAPLSWNCGFNEGVSKWELLMMGSDLDERTSSTTKLAKILRKQGVRHELVESIEKDILKGETAHSTFKSTNRLAAEKQIREDPVVRYFLHKIYFFDYVVFPFKRDVLDPEYRSIFATAPAKVDIKFFV
;
A
#
# COMPACT_ATOMS: atom_id res chain seq x y z
N MET A 1 -39.35 -21.41 -49.93
CA MET A 1 -39.17 -22.29 -48.75
C MET A 1 -37.69 -22.54 -48.42
N ILE A 2 -36.83 -22.92 -49.38
CA ILE A 2 -35.41 -23.26 -49.16
C ILE A 2 -34.56 -22.13 -48.52
N GLN A 3 -34.74 -20.87 -48.93
CA GLN A 3 -33.96 -19.73 -48.39
C GLN A 3 -34.19 -19.49 -46.89
N ILE A 4 -35.45 -19.62 -46.45
CA ILE A 4 -35.82 -19.45 -45.03
C ILE A 4 -35.10 -20.51 -44.18
N THR A 5 -35.09 -21.76 -44.65
CA THR A 5 -34.41 -22.88 -43.96
C THR A 5 -32.90 -22.64 -43.85
N GLN A 6 -32.27 -22.04 -44.87
CA GLN A 6 -30.84 -21.74 -44.85
C GLN A 6 -30.49 -20.60 -43.87
N GLN A 7 -31.36 -19.59 -43.74
CA GLN A 7 -31.18 -18.51 -42.77
C GLN A 7 -31.27 -19.01 -41.32
N TYR A 8 -32.24 -19.87 -41.00
CA TYR A 8 -32.35 -20.48 -39.66
C TYR A 8 -31.13 -21.35 -39.33
N ARG A 9 -30.60 -22.11 -40.30
CA ARG A 9 -29.36 -22.89 -40.10
C ARG A 9 -28.15 -22.02 -39.80
N ARG A 10 -28.00 -20.87 -40.48
CA ARG A 10 -26.93 -19.91 -40.21
C ARG A 10 -27.05 -19.29 -38.80
N LEU A 11 -28.26 -18.89 -38.41
CA LEU A 11 -28.50 -18.31 -37.09
C LEU A 11 -28.23 -19.32 -35.96
N ALA A 12 -28.69 -20.56 -36.12
CA ALA A 12 -28.44 -21.63 -35.15
C ALA A 12 -26.94 -21.92 -34.99
N PHE A 13 -26.17 -21.90 -36.09
CA PHE A 13 -24.71 -22.05 -36.06
C PHE A 13 -24.03 -20.91 -35.30
N ILE A 14 -24.42 -19.64 -35.56
CA ILE A 14 -23.88 -18.48 -34.84
C ILE A 14 -24.17 -18.56 -33.33
N ILE A 15 -25.41 -18.90 -32.96
CA ILE A 15 -25.78 -19.05 -31.54
C ILE A 15 -24.97 -20.17 -30.89
N SER A 16 -24.80 -21.32 -31.58
CA SER A 16 -23.96 -22.42 -31.10
C SER A 16 -22.49 -22.00 -30.90
N CYS A 17 -21.93 -21.19 -31.82
CA CYS A 17 -20.58 -20.67 -31.68
C CYS A 17 -20.46 -19.71 -30.50
N ILE A 18 -21.42 -18.80 -30.30
CA ILE A 18 -21.43 -17.87 -29.16
C ILE A 18 -21.53 -18.64 -27.85
N LEU A 19 -22.44 -19.62 -27.75
CA LEU A 19 -22.56 -20.46 -26.56
C LEU A 19 -21.29 -21.28 -26.30
N GLY A 20 -20.68 -21.84 -27.36
CA GLY A 20 -19.39 -22.52 -27.27
C GLY A 20 -18.28 -21.61 -26.75
N LEU A 21 -18.20 -20.38 -27.24
CA LEU A 21 -17.24 -19.38 -26.78
C LEU A 21 -17.52 -18.95 -25.32
N LEU A 22 -18.77 -18.82 -24.91
CA LEU A 22 -19.13 -18.49 -23.52
C LEU A 22 -18.81 -19.64 -22.55
N VAL A 23 -19.04 -20.90 -22.96
CA VAL A 23 -18.68 -22.08 -22.17
C VAL A 23 -17.16 -22.20 -22.08
N TYR A 24 -16.44 -22.05 -23.21
CA TYR A 24 -14.98 -22.05 -23.23
C TYR A 24 -14.41 -20.94 -22.35
N TRP A 25 -14.95 -19.72 -22.44
CA TRP A 25 -14.58 -18.61 -21.57
C TRP A 25 -14.82 -18.94 -20.10
N LYS A 26 -15.96 -19.54 -19.76
CA LYS A 26 -16.28 -19.93 -18.39
C LYS A 26 -15.35 -21.02 -17.86
N MET A 27 -15.06 -22.05 -18.67
CA MET A 27 -14.10 -23.11 -18.31
C MET A 27 -12.68 -22.58 -18.16
N PHE A 28 -12.22 -21.77 -19.11
CA PHE A 28 -10.91 -21.11 -19.03
C PHE A 28 -10.81 -20.22 -17.79
N LYS A 29 -11.85 -19.44 -17.49
CA LYS A 29 -11.92 -18.61 -16.28
C LYS A 29 -11.91 -19.47 -15.00
N ASN A 30 -12.63 -20.58 -14.96
CA ASN A 30 -12.65 -21.47 -13.79
C ASN A 30 -11.31 -22.16 -13.57
N ASN A 31 -10.69 -22.73 -14.61
CA ASN A 31 -9.37 -23.35 -14.50
C ASN A 31 -8.30 -22.34 -14.08
N TYR A 32 -8.35 -21.13 -14.65
CA TYR A 32 -7.50 -20.02 -14.23
C TYR A 32 -7.70 -19.67 -12.75
N ILE A 33 -8.95 -19.67 -12.26
CA ILE A 33 -9.24 -19.43 -10.84
C ILE A 33 -8.67 -20.56 -9.96
N GLU A 34 -8.87 -21.83 -10.31
CA GLU A 34 -8.39 -22.98 -9.53
C GLU A 34 -6.85 -23.05 -9.45
N GLU A 35 -6.14 -22.82 -10.56
CA GLU A 35 -4.65 -22.76 -10.55
C GLU A 35 -4.14 -21.63 -9.64
N ASN A 36 -4.77 -20.46 -9.67
CA ASN A 36 -4.38 -19.34 -8.81
C ASN A 36 -4.76 -19.57 -7.34
N ILE A 37 -5.92 -20.20 -7.05
CA ILE A 37 -6.27 -20.57 -5.66
C ILE A 37 -5.24 -21.54 -5.09
N ASN A 38 -4.82 -22.55 -5.86
CA ASN A 38 -3.79 -23.50 -5.42
C ASN A 38 -2.42 -22.84 -5.18
N MET A 39 -2.05 -21.81 -5.95
CA MET A 39 -0.85 -21.01 -5.65
C MET A 39 -0.97 -20.19 -4.36
N THR A 40 -2.18 -19.80 -3.95
CA THR A 40 -2.37 -18.86 -2.83
C THR A 40 -2.46 -19.48 -1.45
N HIS A 41 -2.42 -20.81 -1.33
CA HIS A 41 -2.66 -21.50 -0.06
C HIS A 41 -1.64 -21.18 1.04
N ASP A 42 -0.51 -20.56 0.71
CA ASP A 42 0.56 -20.20 1.65
C ASP A 42 1.01 -18.74 1.52
N PHE A 43 0.16 -17.88 0.95
CA PHE A 43 0.36 -16.43 0.87
C PHE A 43 -0.38 -15.71 2.00
N ILE A 44 0.16 -14.57 2.42
CA ILE A 44 -0.54 -13.65 3.32
C ILE A 44 -1.65 -12.96 2.52
N VAL A 45 -2.91 -13.24 2.86
CA VAL A 45 -4.06 -12.73 2.09
C VAL A 45 -4.17 -11.21 2.19
N PRO A 46 -4.67 -10.49 1.16
CA PRO A 46 -4.82 -9.05 1.24
C PRO A 46 -6.01 -8.65 2.12
N PHE A 47 -6.14 -7.35 2.40
CA PHE A 47 -7.39 -6.76 2.90
C PHE A 47 -7.85 -7.18 4.30
N ILE A 48 -6.93 -7.66 5.16
CA ILE A 48 -7.19 -7.80 6.59
C ILE A 48 -7.08 -6.42 7.24
N ASN A 49 -8.16 -5.90 7.82
CA ASN A 49 -8.16 -4.60 8.48
C ASN A 49 -7.48 -4.68 9.86
N TYR A 50 -6.15 -4.65 9.88
CA TYR A 50 -5.33 -4.84 11.08
C TYR A 50 -4.74 -3.52 11.62
N VAL A 51 -4.44 -2.56 10.73
CA VAL A 51 -3.75 -1.31 11.10
C VAL A 51 -4.46 -0.08 10.54
N PRO A 52 -5.67 0.26 11.02
CA PRO A 52 -6.33 1.50 10.62
C PRO A 52 -5.78 2.69 11.41
N GLY A 53 -4.82 3.41 10.83
CA GLY A 53 -4.38 4.71 11.34
C GLY A 53 -4.76 5.83 10.36
N PHE A 54 -5.31 6.93 10.86
CA PHE A 54 -5.72 8.05 10.04
C PHE A 54 -5.37 9.39 10.68
N PHE A 55 -5.14 10.39 9.84
CA PHE A 55 -5.03 11.79 10.23
C PHE A 55 -6.01 12.61 9.42
N VAL A 56 -6.65 13.60 10.04
CA VAL A 56 -7.78 14.32 9.45
C VAL A 56 -7.54 15.82 9.53
N SER A 57 -7.77 16.53 8.44
CA SER A 57 -7.99 17.99 8.46
C SER A 57 -9.45 18.24 8.07
N PRO A 58 -10.35 18.45 9.05
CA PRO A 58 -11.77 18.62 8.78
C PRO A 58 -12.07 19.84 7.91
N GLU A 59 -11.38 20.97 8.14
CA GLU A 59 -11.59 22.22 7.40
C GLU A 59 -11.27 22.06 5.91
N ASN A 60 -10.25 21.27 5.57
CA ASN A 60 -9.88 20.97 4.19
C ASN A 60 -10.56 19.69 3.66
N LYS A 61 -11.44 19.03 4.41
CA LYS A 61 -12.04 17.73 4.03
C LYS A 61 -10.98 16.71 3.56
N LEU A 62 -9.86 16.62 4.28
CA LEU A 62 -8.74 15.74 3.95
C LEU A 62 -8.61 14.63 4.98
N VAL A 63 -8.41 13.40 4.49
CA VAL A 63 -8.06 12.24 5.32
C VAL A 63 -6.80 11.59 4.74
N ALA A 64 -5.76 11.49 5.55
CA ALA A 64 -4.56 10.77 5.22
C ALA A 64 -4.52 9.42 5.94
N CYS A 65 -4.07 8.38 5.27
CA CYS A 65 -3.78 7.12 5.94
C CYS A 65 -2.38 7.10 6.56
N GLU A 66 -2.28 6.66 7.81
CA GLU A 66 -1.01 6.39 8.48
C GLU A 66 -0.47 5.01 8.09
N ILE A 67 0.34 4.98 7.03
CA ILE A 67 1.05 3.77 6.64
C ILE A 67 2.48 3.80 7.19
N ARG A 68 2.76 2.94 8.17
CA ARG A 68 4.11 2.80 8.75
C ARG A 68 5.13 2.52 7.64
N LYS A 69 6.29 3.18 7.73
CA LYS A 69 7.43 3.06 6.79
C LYS A 69 7.14 3.53 5.34
N SER A 70 5.98 4.13 5.10
CA SER A 70 5.62 4.85 3.87
C SER A 70 5.48 6.34 4.15
N MET A 71 6.55 6.96 4.66
CA MET A 71 6.57 8.38 5.06
C MET A 71 5.50 8.75 6.11
N SER A 72 5.26 7.88 7.10
CA SER A 72 4.28 8.15 8.16
C SER A 72 4.59 9.41 8.99
N GLN A 73 5.86 9.73 9.24
CA GLN A 73 6.25 10.97 9.93
C GLN A 73 5.87 12.21 9.11
N LEU A 74 6.23 12.24 7.82
CA LEU A 74 5.82 13.32 6.91
C LEU A 74 4.30 13.45 6.86
N THR A 75 3.59 12.33 6.79
CA THR A 75 2.12 12.32 6.78
C THR A 75 1.56 12.96 8.04
N THR A 76 2.10 12.60 9.20
CA THR A 76 1.70 13.17 10.51
C THR A 76 1.96 14.67 10.54
N ASN A 77 3.19 15.10 10.19
CA ASN A 77 3.58 16.50 10.23
C ASN A 77 2.75 17.36 9.26
N LEU A 78 2.57 16.86 8.03
CA LEU A 78 1.75 17.50 7.01
C LEU A 78 0.31 17.67 7.50
N MET A 79 -0.29 16.62 8.04
CA MET A 79 -1.68 16.70 8.47
C MET A 79 -1.84 17.58 9.71
N CYS A 80 -0.87 17.61 10.62
CA CYS A 80 -0.89 18.55 11.75
C CYS A 80 -0.78 20.02 11.30
N LEU A 81 0.06 20.31 10.30
CA LEU A 81 0.14 21.63 9.66
C LEU A 81 -1.20 22.02 9.03
N LEU A 82 -1.86 21.10 8.34
CA LEU A 82 -3.17 21.32 7.71
C LEU A 82 -4.33 21.34 8.70
N TYR A 83 -4.16 20.78 9.90
CA TYR A 83 -5.17 20.78 10.94
C TYR A 83 -5.20 22.09 11.72
N ASN A 84 -4.03 22.62 12.09
CA ASN A 84 -3.90 23.89 12.77
C ASN A 84 -2.54 24.53 12.49
N GLU A 85 -2.45 25.29 11.39
CA GLU A 85 -1.23 25.96 10.95
C GLU A 85 -0.67 26.90 12.03
N THR A 86 -1.55 27.66 12.71
CA THR A 86 -1.14 28.59 13.77
C THR A 86 -0.43 27.88 14.91
N GLN A 87 -0.99 26.76 15.40
CA GLN A 87 -0.36 25.98 16.47
C GLN A 87 0.92 25.29 15.98
N PHE A 88 0.91 24.74 14.76
CA PHE A 88 2.09 24.09 14.18
C PHE A 88 3.29 25.04 14.10
N VAL A 89 3.05 26.29 13.67
CA VAL A 89 4.07 27.34 13.61
C VAL A 89 4.47 27.81 15.02
N ALA A 90 3.53 27.96 15.94
CA ALA A 90 3.81 28.35 17.33
C ALA A 90 4.70 27.33 18.06
N ASP A 91 4.47 26.03 17.80
CA ASP A 91 5.29 24.93 18.33
C ASP A 91 6.68 24.84 17.68
N LYS A 92 6.92 25.61 16.61
CA LYS A 92 8.13 25.54 15.76
C LYS A 92 8.32 24.16 15.12
N ASN A 93 7.21 23.47 14.84
CA ASN A 93 7.25 22.18 14.17
C ASN A 93 7.63 22.36 12.69
N THR A 94 8.18 21.30 12.10
CA THR A 94 8.57 21.22 10.69
C THR A 94 8.09 19.92 10.06
N LEU A 95 8.02 19.88 8.73
CA LEU A 95 7.65 18.65 8.01
C LEU A 95 8.67 17.50 8.19
N ASN A 96 9.88 17.80 8.67
CA ASN A 96 10.97 16.83 8.86
C ASN A 96 11.11 16.35 10.30
N ASP A 97 10.25 16.80 11.21
CA ASP A 97 10.35 16.42 12.62
C ASP A 97 10.12 14.93 12.83
N THR A 98 10.91 14.35 13.74
CA THR A 98 10.82 12.94 14.11
C THR A 98 9.71 12.71 15.16
N TRP A 99 9.52 11.46 15.58
CA TRP A 99 8.55 11.10 16.62
C TRP A 99 8.84 11.73 17.99
N GLU A 100 10.03 12.31 18.20
CA GLU A 100 10.40 12.97 19.46
C GLU A 100 9.80 14.38 19.58
N ALA A 101 9.39 14.99 18.46
CA ALA A 101 8.76 16.31 18.47
C ALA A 101 7.31 16.21 19.02
N PRO A 102 6.94 17.06 20.00
CA PRO A 102 5.57 17.13 20.49
C PRO A 102 4.65 17.70 19.41
N ARG A 103 3.42 17.17 19.33
CA ARG A 103 2.43 17.57 18.33
C ARG A 103 1.05 17.66 18.98
N HIS A 104 0.54 18.88 19.18
CA HIS A 104 -0.75 19.11 19.85
C HIS A 104 -1.94 18.47 19.09
N CYS A 105 -1.92 18.49 17.76
CA CYS A 105 -2.90 17.79 16.90
C CYS A 105 -3.14 16.32 17.31
N MET A 106 -2.14 15.59 17.83
CA MET A 106 -2.28 14.18 18.21
C MET A 106 -3.17 13.97 19.44
N GLN A 107 -3.40 15.03 20.22
CA GLN A 107 -4.30 14.99 21.38
C GLN A 107 -5.76 15.27 20.99
N GLU A 108 -5.99 15.72 19.75
CA GLU A 108 -7.30 16.09 19.25
C GLU A 108 -8.03 14.88 18.67
N HIS A 109 -9.23 14.60 19.19
CA HIS A 109 -10.03 13.47 18.71
C HIS A 109 -10.46 13.64 17.25
N SER A 110 -10.79 14.87 16.83
CA SER A 110 -11.15 15.22 15.45
C SER A 110 -9.99 15.11 14.46
N PHE A 111 -8.75 15.07 14.94
CA PHE A 111 -7.57 14.84 14.11
C PHE A 111 -7.29 13.35 13.90
N THR A 112 -7.43 12.55 14.96
CA THR A 112 -7.10 11.12 14.96
C THR A 112 -8.25 10.22 14.50
N ASN A 113 -9.48 10.74 14.47
CA ASN A 113 -10.67 10.00 14.05
C ASN A 113 -11.45 10.78 12.99
N PHE A 114 -11.80 10.10 11.90
CA PHE A 114 -12.63 10.63 10.83
C PHE A 114 -14.10 10.43 11.18
N SER A 115 -14.86 11.53 11.34
CA SER A 115 -16.29 11.51 11.68
C SER A 115 -17.13 10.83 10.59
N ASP A 116 -18.34 10.37 10.94
CA ASP A 116 -19.26 9.78 9.97
C ASP A 116 -19.68 10.78 8.88
N ASP A 117 -19.73 12.07 9.21
CA ASP A 117 -19.97 13.14 8.23
C ASP A 117 -18.87 13.17 7.16
N LEU A 118 -17.59 13.14 7.58
CA LEU A 118 -16.46 13.10 6.63
C LEU A 118 -16.38 11.77 5.87
N LYS A 119 -16.83 10.65 6.47
CA LYS A 119 -16.90 9.34 5.79
C LYS A 119 -17.86 9.36 4.61
N ASN A 120 -18.99 10.04 4.77
CA ASN A 120 -20.10 10.05 3.83
C ASN A 120 -20.04 11.25 2.87
N ASP A 121 -19.24 12.27 3.16
CA ASP A 121 -19.04 13.42 2.28
C ASP A 121 -18.24 13.03 1.02
N THR A 122 -18.86 13.21 -0.14
CA THR A 122 -18.27 12.93 -1.46
C THR A 122 -17.14 13.89 -1.84
N ASP A 123 -17.05 15.06 -1.20
CA ASP A 123 -15.98 16.02 -1.43
C ASP A 123 -14.71 15.67 -0.63
N THR A 124 -14.83 14.82 0.39
CA THR A 124 -13.69 14.39 1.20
C THR A 124 -12.69 13.62 0.36
N VAL A 125 -11.45 14.10 0.32
CA VAL A 125 -10.36 13.40 -0.37
C VAL A 125 -9.58 12.56 0.64
N LYS A 126 -9.58 11.26 0.39
CA LYS A 126 -8.73 10.28 1.08
C LYS A 126 -7.46 10.09 0.28
N PHE A 127 -6.29 10.25 0.90
CA PHE A 127 -5.02 10.01 0.23
C PHE A 127 -4.09 9.15 1.10
N ALA A 128 -3.19 8.42 0.43
CA ALA A 128 -2.23 7.58 1.12
C ALA A 128 -0.87 7.67 0.43
N PHE A 129 0.17 7.95 1.20
CA PHE A 129 1.53 7.74 0.74
C PHE A 129 1.82 6.25 0.74
N ILE A 130 2.05 5.70 -0.45
CA ILE A 130 2.41 4.30 -0.64
C ILE A 130 3.86 4.21 -1.07
N ARG A 131 4.49 3.07 -0.76
CA ARG A 131 5.89 2.80 -1.09
C ARG A 131 6.00 1.34 -1.49
N ASP A 132 6.88 1.04 -2.45
CA ASP A 132 7.15 -0.35 -2.86
C ASP A 132 7.28 -1.27 -1.62
N PRO A 133 6.52 -2.38 -1.56
CA PRO A 133 6.44 -3.24 -0.38
C PRO A 133 7.81 -3.74 0.12
N ILE A 134 8.70 -4.10 -0.80
CA ILE A 134 10.04 -4.60 -0.48
C ILE A 134 10.94 -3.46 0.03
N ARG A 135 10.85 -2.27 -0.58
CA ARG A 135 11.56 -1.07 -0.07
C ARG A 135 11.05 -0.63 1.30
N ARG A 136 9.76 -0.80 1.56
CA ARG A 136 9.14 -0.55 2.86
C ARG A 136 9.63 -1.55 3.91
N PHE A 137 9.65 -2.85 3.58
CA PHE A 137 10.26 -3.89 4.42
C PHE A 137 11.72 -3.57 4.75
N LEU A 138 12.53 -3.23 3.75
CA LEU A 138 13.93 -2.87 3.95
C LEU A 138 14.09 -1.69 4.92
N SER A 139 13.21 -0.68 4.84
CA SER A 139 13.20 0.45 5.78
C SER A 139 12.77 0.06 7.19
N PHE A 140 11.88 -0.92 7.33
CA PHE A 140 11.56 -1.55 8.60
C PHE A 140 12.79 -2.29 9.15
N TYR A 141 13.34 -3.24 8.38
CA TYR A 141 14.44 -4.11 8.77
C TYR A 141 15.67 -3.32 9.24
N LEU A 142 16.13 -2.34 8.45
CA LEU A 142 17.30 -1.54 8.82
C LEU A 142 17.07 -0.79 10.13
N ASN A 143 15.91 -0.14 10.27
CA ASN A 143 15.64 0.67 11.46
C ASN A 143 15.36 -0.17 12.71
N LYS A 144 14.59 -1.25 12.58
CA LYS A 144 14.09 -2.02 13.72
C LYS A 144 15.02 -3.17 14.09
N CYS A 145 15.54 -3.89 13.10
CA CYS A 145 16.36 -5.07 13.34
C CYS A 145 17.85 -4.71 13.44
N VAL A 146 18.36 -3.87 12.53
CA VAL A 146 19.79 -3.54 12.50
C VAL A 146 20.14 -2.42 13.48
N ASP A 147 19.50 -1.26 13.35
CA ASP A 147 19.87 -0.07 14.15
C ASP A 147 19.42 -0.20 15.61
N LYS A 148 18.23 -0.77 15.85
CA LYS A 148 17.62 -0.86 17.19
C LYS A 148 17.66 -2.25 17.83
N SER A 149 18.02 -3.30 17.08
CA SER A 149 18.05 -4.68 17.58
C SER A 149 16.74 -5.14 18.25
N GLU A 150 15.59 -4.71 17.72
CA GLU A 150 14.24 -4.98 18.26
C GLU A 150 13.55 -6.20 17.62
N CYS A 151 14.15 -6.84 16.61
CA CYS A 151 13.50 -7.90 15.83
C CYS A 151 13.69 -9.29 16.45
N TYR A 152 12.84 -9.61 17.43
CA TYR A 152 12.78 -10.92 18.08
C TYR A 152 14.15 -11.34 18.66
N ASP A 153 14.41 -12.65 18.70
CA ASP A 153 15.72 -13.25 18.96
C ASP A 153 16.60 -13.35 17.70
N CYS A 154 16.18 -12.79 16.57
CA CYS A 154 16.89 -12.89 15.30
C CYS A 154 18.12 -11.98 15.21
N GLY A 155 18.20 -10.93 16.04
CA GLY A 155 19.16 -9.84 15.84
C GLY A 155 19.02 -9.23 14.45
N SER A 156 20.08 -9.31 13.64
CA SER A 156 20.11 -8.84 12.25
C SER A 156 20.10 -9.98 11.22
N ASP A 157 19.76 -11.23 11.59
CA ASP A 157 19.57 -12.29 10.60
C ASP A 157 18.25 -12.09 9.84
N MET A 158 18.35 -11.61 8.59
CA MET A 158 17.19 -11.36 7.74
C MET A 158 16.35 -12.62 7.46
N ARG A 159 16.95 -13.81 7.38
CA ARG A 159 16.19 -15.07 7.13
C ARG A 159 15.24 -15.34 8.29
N CYS A 160 15.77 -15.29 9.51
CA CYS A 160 14.97 -15.39 10.73
C CYS A 160 13.89 -14.32 10.79
N VAL A 161 14.23 -13.05 10.48
CA VAL A 161 13.25 -11.95 10.53
C VAL A 161 12.08 -12.15 9.56
N VAL A 162 12.34 -12.51 8.29
CA VAL A 162 11.23 -12.68 7.33
C VAL A 162 10.36 -13.88 7.66
N GLU A 163 10.94 -14.95 8.21
CA GLU A 163 10.20 -16.13 8.65
C GLU A 163 9.31 -15.82 9.86
N ARG A 164 9.85 -15.11 10.87
CA ARG A 164 9.07 -14.67 12.04
C ARG A 164 7.93 -13.74 11.65
N ILE A 165 8.19 -12.78 10.77
CA ILE A 165 7.16 -11.86 10.26
C ILE A 165 6.08 -12.63 9.48
N TYR A 166 6.45 -13.55 8.59
CA TYR A 166 5.49 -14.38 7.88
C TYR A 166 4.60 -15.16 8.86
N ASN A 167 5.19 -15.84 9.84
CA ASN A 167 4.45 -16.61 10.83
C ASN A 167 3.53 -15.72 11.70
N GLY A 168 4.00 -14.54 12.10
CA GLY A 168 3.20 -13.57 12.85
C GLY A 168 1.98 -13.08 12.05
N LEU A 169 2.18 -12.69 10.79
CA LEU A 169 1.10 -12.29 9.89
C LEU A 169 0.15 -13.46 9.59
N TRP A 170 0.68 -14.68 9.43
CA TRP A 170 -0.12 -15.90 9.24
C TRP A 170 -1.06 -16.14 10.44
N ASN A 171 -0.58 -15.90 11.65
CA ASN A 171 -1.41 -16.01 12.84
C ASN A 171 -2.49 -14.92 12.89
N ILE A 172 -2.15 -13.67 12.56
CA ILE A 172 -3.10 -12.55 12.53
C ILE A 172 -4.22 -12.77 11.49
N GLN A 173 -3.89 -13.27 10.29
CA GLN A 173 -4.94 -13.51 9.29
C GLN A 173 -5.92 -14.63 9.70
N ASN A 174 -5.44 -15.62 10.46
CA ASN A 174 -6.24 -16.75 10.94
C ASN A 174 -7.01 -16.44 12.23
N ASP A 175 -6.48 -15.56 13.08
CA ASP A 175 -7.14 -15.02 14.26
C ASP A 175 -7.21 -13.49 14.18
N ARG A 176 -8.31 -12.99 13.59
CA ARG A 176 -8.55 -11.55 13.40
C ARG A 176 -8.79 -10.79 14.71
N ASN A 177 -8.93 -11.49 15.84
CA ASN A 177 -9.03 -10.86 17.16
C ASN A 177 -7.67 -10.66 17.82
N MET A 178 -6.58 -11.07 17.16
CA MET A 178 -5.23 -10.91 17.68
C MET A 178 -4.91 -9.43 17.90
N THR A 179 -4.38 -9.13 19.09
CA THR A 179 -3.97 -7.79 19.48
C THR A 179 -2.91 -7.23 18.55
N PHE A 180 -2.90 -5.91 18.38
CA PHE A 180 -1.84 -5.19 17.68
C PHE A 180 -0.44 -5.56 18.22
N ILE A 181 0.39 -6.12 17.34
CA ILE A 181 1.80 -6.41 17.58
C ILE A 181 2.64 -5.47 16.71
N LEU A 182 3.57 -4.76 17.36
CA LEU A 182 4.28 -3.63 16.75
C LEU A 182 5.11 -4.04 15.53
N MET A 183 5.81 -5.18 15.55
CA MET A 183 6.70 -5.59 14.45
C MET A 183 5.90 -5.99 13.22
N GLU A 184 4.86 -6.80 13.41
CA GLU A 184 3.91 -7.21 12.40
C GLU A 184 3.19 -6.00 11.82
N ALA A 185 2.78 -5.02 12.63
CA ALA A 185 2.15 -3.80 12.12
C ALA A 185 3.10 -2.94 11.26
N HIS A 186 4.42 -2.98 11.51
CA HIS A 186 5.41 -2.30 10.66
C HIS A 186 5.68 -3.05 9.34
N ALA A 187 5.49 -4.36 9.32
CA ALA A 187 5.74 -5.21 8.16
C ALA A 187 4.45 -5.70 7.45
N ALA A 188 3.27 -5.40 7.98
CA ALA A 188 2.00 -5.84 7.43
C ALA A 188 1.82 -5.36 5.98
N PRO A 189 1.24 -6.16 5.08
CA PRO A 189 0.94 -5.73 3.71
C PRO A 189 0.26 -4.36 3.65
N LEU A 190 0.57 -3.54 2.65
CA LEU A 190 -0.09 -2.25 2.44
C LEU A 190 -1.60 -2.40 2.42
N SER A 191 -2.10 -3.45 1.77
CA SER A 191 -3.53 -3.78 1.69
C SER A 191 -4.20 -4.04 3.04
N TRP A 192 -3.44 -4.24 4.13
CA TRP A 192 -3.97 -4.39 5.50
C TRP A 192 -4.23 -3.06 6.23
N ASN A 193 -3.88 -1.94 5.59
CA ASN A 193 -4.01 -0.61 6.14
C ASN A 193 -5.25 0.10 5.56
N CYS A 194 -5.63 1.22 6.18
CA CYS A 194 -6.53 2.23 5.62
C CYS A 194 -7.96 1.78 5.26
N GLY A 195 -8.38 0.56 5.60
CA GLY A 195 -9.64 0.01 5.10
C GLY A 195 -9.67 -0.14 3.57
N PHE A 196 -8.53 -0.47 2.94
CA PHE A 196 -8.45 -0.63 1.48
C PHE A 196 -9.39 -1.71 0.91
N ASN A 197 -9.85 -2.63 1.76
CA ASN A 197 -10.90 -3.61 1.46
C ASN A 197 -12.22 -2.96 1.01
N GLU A 198 -12.50 -1.72 1.43
CA GLU A 198 -13.69 -0.97 1.02
C GLU A 198 -13.58 -0.31 -0.36
N GLY A 199 -12.39 -0.39 -0.98
CA GLY A 199 -12.12 0.12 -2.32
C GLY A 199 -10.88 1.01 -2.37
N VAL A 200 -9.76 0.44 -2.84
CA VAL A 200 -8.51 1.17 -3.13
C VAL A 200 -8.75 2.36 -4.07
N SER A 201 -9.71 2.26 -4.99
CA SER A 201 -10.07 3.35 -5.92
C SER A 201 -10.67 4.59 -5.24
N LYS A 202 -11.05 4.50 -3.96
CA LYS A 202 -11.51 5.65 -3.16
C LYS A 202 -10.34 6.49 -2.62
N TRP A 203 -9.10 6.03 -2.82
CA TRP A 203 -7.90 6.65 -2.30
C TRP A 203 -7.05 7.25 -3.41
N GLU A 204 -6.61 8.48 -3.20
CA GLU A 204 -5.55 9.07 -3.98
C GLU A 204 -4.20 8.51 -3.51
N LEU A 205 -3.66 7.58 -4.30
CA LEU A 205 -2.37 6.96 -4.03
C LEU A 205 -1.24 7.91 -4.45
N LEU A 206 -0.30 8.16 -3.54
CA LEU A 206 0.89 9.00 -3.72
C LEU A 206 2.13 8.13 -3.55
N MET A 207 2.80 7.76 -4.64
CA MET A 207 3.98 6.88 -4.62
C MET A 207 5.23 7.61 -4.12
N MET A 208 5.53 7.49 -2.83
CA MET A 208 6.66 8.16 -2.21
C MET A 208 7.83 7.18 -2.02
N GLY A 209 8.67 7.07 -3.04
CA GLY A 209 9.91 6.31 -2.98
C GLY A 209 11.13 7.15 -2.62
N SER A 210 12.30 6.53 -2.74
CA SER A 210 13.60 7.21 -2.62
C SER A 210 14.02 7.92 -3.90
N ASP A 211 13.39 7.58 -5.03
CA ASP A 211 13.68 8.17 -6.32
C ASP A 211 13.13 9.60 -6.43
N LEU A 212 13.91 10.49 -7.05
CA LEU A 212 13.54 11.90 -7.18
C LEU A 212 12.30 12.09 -8.06
N ASP A 213 12.13 11.30 -9.12
CA ASP A 213 10.98 11.40 -10.02
C ASP A 213 9.70 10.93 -9.32
N GLU A 214 9.78 9.83 -8.54
CA GLU A 214 8.66 9.36 -7.71
C GLU A 214 8.26 10.41 -6.67
N ARG A 215 9.24 11.01 -5.98
CA ARG A 215 9.00 12.09 -5.01
C ARG A 215 8.38 13.31 -5.67
N THR A 216 8.90 13.74 -6.82
CA THR A 216 8.41 14.90 -7.58
C THR A 216 6.98 14.69 -8.04
N SER A 217 6.71 13.56 -8.70
CA SER A 217 5.36 13.20 -9.17
C SER A 217 4.34 13.15 -8.03
N SER A 218 4.70 12.53 -6.90
CA SER A 218 3.83 12.45 -5.72
C SER A 218 3.61 13.81 -5.07
N THR A 219 4.62 14.67 -5.04
CA THR A 219 4.53 16.01 -4.48
C THR A 219 3.62 16.89 -5.34
N THR A 220 3.78 16.85 -6.67
CA THR A 220 2.88 17.56 -7.61
C THR A 220 1.44 17.07 -7.48
N LYS A 221 1.23 15.76 -7.34
CA LYS A 221 -0.12 15.19 -7.15
C LYS A 221 -0.73 15.63 -5.82
N LEU A 222 0.04 15.60 -4.73
CA LEU A 222 -0.38 16.13 -3.43
C LEU A 222 -0.77 17.61 -3.54
N ALA A 223 0.07 18.44 -4.14
CA ALA A 223 -0.19 19.87 -4.29
C ALA A 223 -1.49 20.16 -5.04
N LYS A 224 -1.80 19.37 -6.08
CA LYS A 224 -3.09 19.45 -6.77
C LYS A 224 -4.26 19.10 -5.86
N ILE A 225 -4.13 18.08 -5.03
CA ILE A 225 -5.14 17.70 -4.03
C ILE A 225 -5.36 18.85 -3.03
N LEU A 226 -4.28 19.40 -2.46
CA LEU A 226 -4.35 20.47 -1.47
C LEU A 226 -5.00 21.74 -2.05
N ARG A 227 -4.58 22.17 -3.25
CA ARG A 227 -5.21 23.32 -3.94
C ARG A 227 -6.70 23.09 -4.21
N LYS A 228 -7.06 21.88 -4.64
CA LYS A 228 -8.47 21.51 -4.87
C LYS A 228 -9.30 21.59 -3.57
N GLN A 229 -8.68 21.28 -2.44
CA GLN A 229 -9.30 21.33 -1.11
C GLN A 229 -9.16 22.68 -0.38
N GLY A 230 -8.88 23.76 -1.14
CA GLY A 230 -8.89 25.13 -0.62
C GLY A 230 -7.68 25.52 0.23
N VAL A 231 -6.62 24.71 0.26
CA VAL A 231 -5.38 25.09 0.94
C VAL A 231 -4.74 26.26 0.19
N ARG A 232 -4.36 27.31 0.93
CA ARG A 232 -3.80 28.56 0.38
C ARG A 232 -2.56 28.30 -0.49
N HIS A 233 -2.43 29.04 -1.58
CA HIS A 233 -1.38 28.83 -2.58
C HIS A 233 0.02 28.85 -1.98
N GLU A 234 0.31 29.85 -1.13
CA GLU A 234 1.62 30.04 -0.51
C GLU A 234 1.97 28.88 0.43
N LEU A 235 0.97 28.35 1.16
CA LEU A 235 1.16 27.19 2.03
C LEU A 235 1.45 25.93 1.21
N VAL A 236 0.73 25.72 0.10
CA VAL A 236 1.00 24.59 -0.81
C VAL A 236 2.41 24.67 -1.38
N GLU A 237 2.86 25.85 -1.84
CA GLU A 237 4.23 26.03 -2.35
C GLU A 237 5.29 25.75 -1.28
N SER A 238 5.05 26.17 -0.03
CA SER A 238 5.95 25.87 1.09
C SER A 238 6.02 24.37 1.35
N ILE A 239 4.88 23.67 1.36
CA ILE A 239 4.81 22.21 1.52
C ILE A 239 5.57 21.50 0.39
N GLU A 240 5.35 21.88 -0.87
CA GLU A 240 6.05 21.30 -2.01
C GLU A 240 7.58 21.45 -1.86
N LYS A 241 8.03 22.66 -1.54
CA LYS A 241 9.46 22.96 -1.35
C LYS A 241 10.06 22.13 -0.22
N ASP A 242 9.38 22.02 0.91
CA ASP A 242 9.88 21.31 2.08
C ASP A 242 9.96 19.79 1.85
N ILE A 243 8.95 19.20 1.19
CA ILE A 243 8.95 17.77 0.83
C ILE A 243 10.09 17.45 -0.14
N LEU A 244 10.33 18.30 -1.15
CA LEU A 244 11.40 18.08 -2.14
C LEU A 244 12.79 18.31 -1.55
N LYS A 245 12.95 19.29 -0.65
CA LYS A 245 14.21 19.56 0.05
C LYS A 245 14.58 18.47 1.06
N GLY A 246 13.59 17.89 1.73
CA GLY A 246 13.80 16.87 2.77
C GLY A 246 14.30 15.55 2.21
N GLU A 247 15.60 15.38 2.01
CA GLU A 247 16.19 14.06 2.23
C GLU A 247 16.04 13.77 3.73
N THR A 248 15.05 12.96 4.10
CA THR A 248 14.81 12.61 5.51
C THR A 248 16.12 12.13 6.14
N ALA A 249 16.41 12.46 7.40
CA ALA A 249 17.58 11.93 8.13
C ALA A 249 17.66 10.38 8.12
N HIS A 250 16.55 9.71 7.81
CA HIS A 250 16.46 8.27 7.59
C HIS A 250 16.71 7.80 6.15
N SER A 251 17.17 8.68 5.23
CA SER A 251 17.57 8.29 3.87
C SER A 251 18.92 7.56 3.94
N THR A 252 18.88 6.34 4.46
CA THR A 252 19.99 5.38 4.52
C THR A 252 20.42 4.90 3.13
N PHE A 253 20.06 5.60 2.05
CA PHE A 253 20.19 5.15 0.66
C PHE A 253 21.62 4.71 0.32
N LYS A 254 22.63 5.27 1.01
CA LYS A 254 24.05 5.00 0.76
C LYS A 254 24.75 4.23 1.90
N SER A 255 24.05 3.75 2.93
CA SER A 255 24.73 3.03 4.02
C SER A 255 25.16 1.63 3.57
N THR A 256 26.33 1.18 4.06
CA THR A 256 26.84 -0.18 3.80
C THR A 256 25.83 -1.26 4.20
N ASN A 257 25.16 -1.07 5.33
CA ASN A 257 24.11 -1.98 5.81
C ASN A 257 22.93 -2.07 4.84
N ARG A 258 22.54 -0.94 4.23
CA ARG A 258 21.47 -0.94 3.23
C ARG A 258 21.88 -1.69 1.97
N LEU A 259 23.08 -1.43 1.45
CA LEU A 259 23.57 -2.12 0.25
C LEU A 259 23.68 -3.64 0.47
N ALA A 260 24.16 -4.06 1.65
CA ALA A 260 24.23 -5.46 2.03
C ALA A 260 22.82 -6.10 2.13
N ALA A 261 21.87 -5.41 2.77
CA ALA A 261 20.50 -5.87 2.88
C ALA A 261 19.78 -5.93 1.52
N GLU A 262 19.97 -4.94 0.65
CA GLU A 262 19.44 -4.95 -0.73
C GLU A 262 20.02 -6.10 -1.56
N LYS A 263 21.32 -6.37 -1.40
CA LYS A 263 21.97 -7.52 -2.02
C LYS A 263 21.37 -8.83 -1.53
N GLN A 264 21.18 -8.98 -0.21
CA GLN A 264 20.57 -10.19 0.35
C GLN A 264 19.13 -10.40 -0.13
N ILE A 265 18.30 -9.36 -0.13
CA ILE A 265 16.92 -9.44 -0.67
C ILE A 265 16.91 -9.89 -2.14
N ARG A 266 17.89 -9.45 -2.93
CA ARG A 266 17.99 -9.81 -4.35
C ARG A 266 18.48 -11.24 -4.58
N GLU A 267 19.40 -11.72 -3.75
CA GLU A 267 20.19 -12.93 -4.05
C GLU A 267 19.84 -14.13 -3.16
N ASP A 268 19.25 -13.92 -1.98
CA ASP A 268 18.95 -15.00 -1.03
C ASP A 268 17.56 -15.59 -1.28
N PRO A 269 17.45 -16.85 -1.78
CA PRO A 269 16.18 -17.45 -2.14
C PRO A 269 15.23 -17.62 -0.95
N VAL A 270 15.74 -17.80 0.28
CA VAL A 270 14.90 -17.93 1.48
C VAL A 270 14.24 -16.60 1.81
N VAL A 271 15.02 -15.51 1.74
CA VAL A 271 14.50 -14.16 1.97
C VAL A 271 13.45 -13.81 0.92
N ARG A 272 13.77 -14.07 -0.35
CA ARG A 272 12.84 -13.85 -1.47
C ARG A 272 11.54 -14.62 -1.26
N TYR A 273 11.62 -15.92 -0.98
CA TYR A 273 10.45 -16.77 -0.78
C TYR A 273 9.44 -16.17 0.20
N PHE A 274 9.88 -15.81 1.41
CA PHE A 274 8.99 -15.21 2.41
C PHE A 274 8.49 -13.83 1.99
N LEU A 275 9.33 -12.99 1.39
CA LEU A 275 8.92 -11.66 0.94
C LEU A 275 7.86 -11.71 -0.16
N HIS A 276 7.94 -12.66 -1.09
CA HIS A 276 6.89 -12.89 -2.08
C HIS A 276 5.59 -13.30 -1.40
N LYS A 277 5.64 -14.25 -0.47
CA LYS A 277 4.45 -14.70 0.28
C LYS A 277 3.77 -13.59 1.07
N ILE A 278 4.56 -12.69 1.65
CA ILE A 278 4.02 -11.58 2.43
C ILE A 278 3.43 -10.51 1.51
N TYR A 279 4.12 -10.12 0.43
CA TYR A 279 3.80 -8.89 -0.30
C TYR A 279 3.26 -9.09 -1.72
N PHE A 280 3.14 -10.32 -2.23
CA PHE A 280 2.66 -10.57 -3.59
C PHE A 280 1.36 -9.83 -3.91
N PHE A 281 0.38 -9.89 -3.00
CA PHE A 281 -0.90 -9.21 -3.23
C PHE A 281 -0.79 -7.69 -3.22
N ASP A 282 0.18 -7.07 -2.55
CA ASP A 282 0.38 -5.62 -2.70
C ASP A 282 0.80 -5.26 -4.15
N TYR A 283 1.55 -6.13 -4.84
CA TYR A 283 1.89 -5.95 -6.26
C TYR A 283 0.72 -6.26 -7.21
N VAL A 284 -0.32 -6.96 -6.71
CA VAL A 284 -1.61 -7.14 -7.40
C VAL A 284 -2.50 -5.92 -7.21
N VAL A 285 -2.60 -5.43 -5.98
CA VAL A 285 -3.52 -4.38 -5.55
C VAL A 285 -3.06 -2.99 -5.99
N PHE A 286 -1.76 -2.70 -5.90
CA PHE A 286 -1.20 -1.37 -6.08
C PHE A 286 -0.36 -1.28 -7.38
N PRO A 287 -0.21 -0.08 -7.96
CA PRO A 287 0.42 0.11 -9.28
C PRO A 287 1.97 0.10 -9.20
N PHE A 288 2.56 -0.82 -8.44
CA PHE A 288 4.02 -0.95 -8.34
C PHE A 288 4.60 -1.71 -9.53
N LYS A 289 5.86 -1.41 -9.84
CA LYS A 289 6.66 -2.22 -10.76
C LYS A 289 6.87 -3.60 -10.16
N ARG A 290 6.87 -4.63 -11.01
CA ARG A 290 6.88 -6.06 -10.60
C ARG A 290 8.20 -6.76 -10.93
N ASP A 291 9.19 -6.01 -11.38
CA ASP A 291 10.52 -6.49 -11.76
C ASP A 291 11.30 -7.13 -10.60
N VAL A 292 10.97 -6.74 -9.36
CA VAL A 292 11.52 -7.34 -8.14
C VAL A 292 11.02 -8.77 -7.89
N LEU A 293 9.86 -9.13 -8.46
CA LEU A 293 9.26 -10.45 -8.27
C LEU A 293 9.96 -11.53 -9.09
N ASP A 294 10.08 -12.72 -8.53
CA ASP A 294 10.58 -13.88 -9.28
C ASP A 294 9.74 -14.16 -10.54
N PRO A 295 10.35 -14.70 -11.62
CA PRO A 295 9.65 -14.94 -12.88
C PRO A 295 8.33 -15.69 -12.76
N GLU A 296 8.24 -16.65 -11.85
CA GLU A 296 7.01 -17.43 -11.60
C GLU A 296 5.84 -16.53 -11.18
N TYR A 297 6.06 -15.58 -10.27
CA TYR A 297 5.02 -14.65 -9.82
C TYR A 297 4.69 -13.58 -10.87
N ARG A 298 5.66 -13.21 -11.72
CA ARG A 298 5.41 -12.27 -12.83
C ARG A 298 4.49 -12.88 -13.90
N SER A 299 4.58 -14.18 -14.13
CA SER A 299 3.78 -14.88 -15.14
C SER A 299 2.27 -14.83 -14.86
N ILE A 300 1.88 -14.82 -13.57
CA ILE A 300 0.49 -14.69 -13.12
C ILE A 300 -0.16 -13.41 -13.65
N PHE A 301 0.61 -12.31 -13.72
CA PHE A 301 0.14 -11.03 -14.23
C PHE A 301 0.01 -10.99 -15.76
N ALA A 302 0.75 -11.83 -16.48
CA ALA A 302 0.64 -11.94 -17.94
C ALA A 302 -0.61 -12.73 -18.35
N THR A 303 -1.08 -13.64 -17.50
CA THR A 303 -2.26 -14.49 -17.72
C THR A 303 -3.53 -13.95 -17.06
N ALA A 304 -3.39 -13.05 -16.09
CA ALA A 304 -4.49 -12.35 -15.45
C ALA A 304 -5.23 -11.39 -16.41
N PRO A 305 -6.58 -11.43 -16.47
CA PRO A 305 -7.30 -10.31 -17.04
C PRO A 305 -6.90 -9.03 -16.31
N ALA A 306 -6.74 -7.92 -17.03
CA ALA A 306 -6.30 -6.61 -16.51
C ALA A 306 -7.08 -6.09 -15.30
N LYS A 307 -8.21 -6.72 -14.97
CA LYS A 307 -8.97 -6.58 -13.73
C LYS A 307 -9.18 -7.97 -13.14
N VAL A 308 -8.22 -8.49 -12.38
CA VAL A 308 -8.55 -9.55 -11.43
C VAL A 308 -9.38 -8.87 -10.35
N ASP A 309 -10.63 -9.29 -10.19
CA ASP A 309 -11.41 -8.88 -9.03
C ASP A 309 -10.78 -9.58 -7.82
N ILE A 310 -10.06 -8.81 -7.00
CA ILE A 310 -9.26 -9.35 -5.89
C ILE A 310 -10.17 -9.99 -4.82
N LYS A 311 -11.49 -9.74 -4.89
CA LYS A 311 -12.50 -10.49 -4.12
C LYS A 311 -12.46 -12.00 -4.36
N PHE A 312 -11.81 -12.50 -5.41
CA PHE A 312 -11.62 -13.94 -5.61
C PHE A 312 -10.50 -14.55 -4.74
N PHE A 313 -9.67 -13.74 -4.08
CA PHE A 313 -8.59 -14.19 -3.20
C PHE A 313 -8.94 -14.10 -1.71
N VAL A 314 -10.15 -13.66 -1.35
CA VAL A 314 -10.67 -13.54 0.02
C VAL A 314 -11.84 -14.49 0.19
#